data_AF-A0A7V9N9S0-F1
#
_entry.id   AF-A0A7V9N9S0-F1
#
_cell.length_a   1.000
_cell.length_b   1.000
_cell.length_c   1.000
_cell.angle_alpha   90.00
_cell.angle_beta   90.00
_cell.angle_gamma   90.00
#
_symmetry.space_group_name_H-M   'P 1'
#
loop_
_entity.id
_entity.type
_entity.pdbx_description
1 polymer ?
#
loop_
_entity_poly.entity_id
_entity_poly.type
_entity_poly.pdbx_seq_one_letter_code
_entity_poly.pdbx_strand_id
1 'polypeptide(L)'
;MWRAAEKTSRRSRLEVALIHRPRYDDWSLPKGKLVPGESEIDGALREVLEETGFRVKLGRPLGAIRYMKESGNGVRPKVVRYWAMEADAGAFIPTREVDELRWLSPGDAQNMLTHERDHEVLERFVRGPAVTNCVLLVRHALAGKRSEWSEDDRLRPLDPTGWQQAEQLVRLLARFEIDRLVSADYLRCIQTVDPLSRAIGIEVEEEKLFSEEGYPGNEDEA
;
A
#
# COMPACT_ATOMS: atom_id res chain seq x y z
N MET A 1 5.44 -8.78 -7.01
CA MET A 1 6.27 -8.87 -5.79
C MET A 1 7.73 -9.11 -6.16
N TRP A 2 8.65 -8.82 -5.25
CA TRP A 2 10.09 -8.95 -5.44
C TRP A 2 10.77 -9.54 -4.19
N ARG A 3 11.99 -10.05 -4.34
CA ARG A 3 12.85 -10.46 -3.23
C ARG A 3 14.32 -10.12 -3.52
N ALA A 4 15.15 -10.08 -2.49
CA ALA A 4 16.60 -10.08 -2.69
C ALA A 4 17.05 -11.48 -3.14
N ALA A 5 17.84 -11.56 -4.21
CA ALA A 5 18.49 -12.81 -4.61
C ALA A 5 19.48 -13.27 -3.54
N GLU A 6 19.66 -14.58 -3.43
CA GLU A 6 20.64 -15.16 -2.52
C GLU A 6 22.06 -14.65 -2.83
N LYS A 7 22.80 -14.29 -1.77
CA LYS A 7 24.08 -13.56 -1.84
C LYS A 7 25.17 -14.37 -2.58
N THR A 8 25.30 -14.18 -3.88
CA THR A 8 26.49 -14.63 -4.64
C THR A 8 27.44 -13.48 -5.00
N SER A 9 27.08 -12.21 -4.77
CA SER A 9 27.99 -11.06 -4.98
C SER A 9 27.66 -9.85 -4.10
N ARG A 10 28.61 -8.91 -3.95
CA ARG A 10 28.49 -7.64 -3.19
C ARG A 10 27.34 -6.71 -3.64
N ARG A 11 26.67 -7.02 -4.76
CA ARG A 11 25.37 -6.43 -5.11
C ARG A 11 24.32 -7.54 -4.98
N SER A 12 23.43 -7.43 -3.99
CA SER A 12 22.19 -8.20 -3.98
C SER A 12 21.43 -7.87 -5.26
N ARG A 13 21.30 -8.85 -6.16
CA ARG A 13 20.45 -8.69 -7.35
C ARG A 13 19.01 -8.87 -6.89
N LEU A 14 18.10 -8.02 -7.34
CA LEU A 14 16.68 -8.19 -7.05
C LEU A 14 16.10 -9.23 -8.01
N GLU A 15 15.16 -10.03 -7.52
CA GLU A 15 14.34 -10.92 -8.34
C GLU A 15 12.87 -10.50 -8.24
N VAL A 16 12.13 -10.64 -9.33
CA VAL A 16 10.68 -10.43 -9.39
C VAL A 16 9.98 -11.76 -9.67
N ALA A 17 8.80 -11.96 -9.07
CA ALA A 17 8.00 -13.15 -9.32
C ALA A 17 7.08 -12.93 -10.53
N LEU A 18 7.15 -13.83 -11.51
CA LEU A 18 6.14 -14.01 -12.55
C LEU A 18 5.36 -15.30 -12.30
N ILE A 19 4.08 -15.29 -12.67
CA ILE A 19 3.20 -16.45 -12.59
C ILE A 19 2.78 -16.89 -13.99
N HIS A 20 2.72 -18.20 -14.19
CA HIS A 20 2.15 -18.80 -15.39
C HIS A 20 0.67 -19.15 -15.16
N ARG A 21 -0.17 -18.91 -16.16
CA ARG A 21 -1.61 -19.21 -16.07
C ARG A 21 -2.02 -20.18 -17.18
N PRO A 22 -2.31 -21.45 -16.86
CA PRO A 22 -2.55 -22.48 -17.88
C PRO A 22 -3.79 -22.20 -18.74
N ARG A 23 -4.77 -21.45 -18.21
CA ARG A 23 -5.96 -21.04 -18.97
C ARG A 23 -5.64 -20.18 -20.19
N TYR A 24 -4.58 -19.38 -20.12
CA TYR A 24 -4.21 -18.41 -21.15
C TYR A 24 -2.85 -18.72 -21.80
N ASP A 25 -2.11 -19.68 -21.23
CA ASP A 25 -0.73 -19.99 -21.62
C ASP A 25 0.15 -18.73 -21.63
N ASP A 26 0.03 -17.92 -20.57
CA ASP A 26 0.73 -16.65 -20.44
C ASP A 26 1.50 -16.49 -19.13
N TRP A 27 2.57 -15.69 -19.21
CA TRP A 27 3.35 -15.22 -18.07
C TRP A 27 2.94 -13.78 -17.75
N SER A 28 2.53 -13.56 -16.51
CA SER A 28 2.05 -12.25 -16.07
C SER A 28 2.44 -11.94 -14.63
N LEU A 29 2.21 -10.69 -14.24
CA LEU A 29 2.29 -10.30 -12.83
C LEU A 29 1.04 -10.79 -12.07
N PRO A 30 1.18 -11.19 -10.79
CA PRO A 30 0.06 -11.56 -9.94
C PRO A 30 -0.97 -10.43 -9.82
N LYS A 31 -2.25 -10.77 -10.01
CA LYS A 31 -3.40 -9.85 -9.92
C LYS A 31 -4.71 -10.63 -10.02
N GLY A 32 -5.73 -10.11 -9.35
CA GLY A 32 -7.10 -10.55 -9.62
C GLY A 32 -8.14 -9.46 -9.41
N LYS A 33 -9.36 -9.88 -9.14
CA LYS A 33 -10.53 -8.97 -9.08
C LYS A 33 -10.84 -8.68 -7.62
N LEU A 34 -11.18 -7.43 -7.36
CA LEU A 34 -11.71 -7.06 -6.05
C LEU A 34 -13.03 -7.76 -5.79
N VAL A 35 -13.21 -8.24 -4.55
CA VAL A 35 -14.52 -8.64 -4.06
C VAL A 35 -15.32 -7.42 -3.58
N PRO A 36 -16.66 -7.49 -3.48
CA PRO A 36 -17.47 -6.35 -3.06
C PRO A 36 -17.03 -5.79 -1.70
N GLY A 37 -16.76 -4.48 -1.64
CA GLY A 37 -16.33 -3.78 -0.43
C GLY A 37 -14.83 -3.92 -0.10
N GLU A 38 -14.06 -4.63 -0.93
CA GLU A 38 -12.61 -4.78 -0.75
C GLU A 38 -11.85 -3.53 -1.25
N SER A 39 -10.85 -3.09 -0.47
CA SER A 39 -9.95 -2.03 -0.92
C SER A 39 -8.96 -2.55 -1.97
N GLU A 40 -8.42 -1.67 -2.79
CA GLU A 40 -7.44 -2.08 -3.82
C GLU A 40 -6.17 -2.70 -3.21
N ILE A 41 -5.76 -2.26 -2.02
CA ILE A 41 -4.62 -2.81 -1.28
C ILE A 41 -4.95 -4.18 -0.70
N ASP A 42 -6.10 -4.34 -0.05
CA ASP A 42 -6.52 -5.64 0.50
C ASP A 42 -6.60 -6.70 -0.62
N GLY A 43 -7.20 -6.33 -1.76
CA GLY A 43 -7.25 -7.20 -2.92
C GLY A 43 -5.87 -7.55 -3.45
N ALA A 44 -4.95 -6.58 -3.56
CA ALA A 44 -3.59 -6.87 -4.02
C ALA A 44 -2.83 -7.81 -3.07
N LEU A 45 -2.97 -7.64 -1.74
CA LEU A 45 -2.36 -8.52 -0.74
C LEU A 45 -2.97 -9.93 -0.79
N ARG A 46 -4.30 -10.04 -0.89
CA ARG A 46 -5.01 -11.31 -1.00
C ARG A 46 -4.61 -12.07 -2.26
N GLU A 47 -4.65 -11.42 -3.42
CA GLU A 47 -4.34 -12.03 -4.71
C GLU A 47 -2.89 -12.50 -4.77
N VAL A 48 -1.95 -11.73 -4.22
CA VAL A 48 -0.55 -12.18 -4.11
C VAL A 48 -0.46 -13.43 -3.23
N LEU A 49 -1.14 -13.47 -2.09
CA LEU A 49 -1.15 -14.65 -1.23
C LEU A 49 -1.78 -15.88 -1.93
N GLU A 50 -2.91 -15.69 -2.62
CA GLU A 50 -3.64 -16.76 -3.30
C GLU A 50 -2.89 -17.33 -4.52
N GLU A 51 -2.31 -16.46 -5.36
CA GLU A 51 -1.64 -16.86 -6.59
C GLU A 51 -0.19 -17.33 -6.36
N THR A 52 0.46 -16.87 -5.29
CA THR A 52 1.89 -17.12 -5.07
C THR A 52 2.21 -17.89 -3.80
N GLY A 53 1.29 -17.95 -2.83
CA GLY A 53 1.53 -18.54 -1.51
C GLY A 53 2.43 -17.71 -0.58
N PHE A 54 2.84 -16.51 -0.98
CA PHE A 54 3.68 -15.63 -0.17
C PHE A 54 2.88 -14.54 0.53
N ARG A 55 3.21 -14.32 1.80
CA ARG A 55 2.96 -13.05 2.48
C ARG A 55 3.98 -12.03 2.02
N VAL A 56 3.56 -10.78 1.98
CA VAL A 56 4.36 -9.70 1.45
C VAL A 56 4.25 -8.43 2.28
N LYS A 57 5.31 -7.64 2.27
CA LYS A 57 5.35 -6.28 2.82
C LYS A 57 4.99 -5.29 1.72
N LEU A 58 4.02 -4.42 2.01
CA LEU A 58 3.55 -3.41 1.07
C LEU A 58 4.60 -2.30 0.89
N GLY A 59 5.02 -2.05 -0.34
CA GLY A 59 5.90 -0.95 -0.71
C GLY A 59 5.20 0.09 -1.60
N ARG A 60 6.00 0.80 -2.41
CA ARG A 60 5.50 1.92 -3.23
C ARG A 60 4.48 1.50 -4.28
N PRO A 61 3.49 2.35 -4.60
CA PRO A 61 2.58 2.11 -5.72
C PRO A 61 3.34 2.18 -7.05
N LEU A 62 2.98 1.29 -7.97
CA LEU A 62 3.48 1.23 -9.36
C LEU A 62 2.45 1.79 -10.36
N GLY A 63 1.43 2.47 -9.85
CA GLY A 63 0.37 3.11 -10.64
C GLY A 63 -0.70 2.13 -11.11
N ALA A 64 -1.50 2.61 -12.07
CA ALA A 64 -2.60 1.84 -12.65
C ALA A 64 -2.33 1.55 -14.12
N ILE A 65 -2.84 0.40 -14.58
CA ILE A 65 -2.99 0.05 -15.99
C ILE A 65 -4.49 0.02 -16.30
N ARG A 66 -4.88 0.68 -17.40
CA ARG A 66 -6.28 0.79 -17.84
C ARG A 66 -6.41 0.22 -19.25
N TYR A 67 -7.38 -0.66 -19.45
CA TYR A 67 -7.61 -1.26 -20.76
C TYR A 67 -9.03 -1.77 -20.91
N MET A 68 -9.45 -1.96 -22.16
CA MET A 68 -10.72 -2.58 -22.50
C MET A 68 -10.57 -4.09 -22.55
N LYS A 69 -11.42 -4.83 -21.83
CA LYS A 69 -11.43 -6.29 -21.80
C LYS A 69 -12.73 -6.81 -22.38
N GLU A 70 -12.63 -7.75 -23.32
CA GLU A 70 -13.80 -8.50 -23.79
C GLU A 70 -14.37 -9.38 -22.67
N SER A 71 -15.69 -9.35 -22.55
CA SER A 71 -16.49 -10.18 -21.66
C SER A 71 -17.66 -10.71 -22.48
N GLY A 72 -18.27 -11.83 -22.08
CA GLY A 72 -19.41 -12.41 -22.80
C GLY A 72 -20.60 -11.46 -23.07
N ASN A 73 -20.64 -10.31 -22.37
CA ASN A 73 -21.67 -9.27 -22.52
C ASN A 73 -21.09 -7.97 -23.13
N GLY A 74 -20.03 -8.07 -23.95
CA GLY A 74 -19.38 -6.94 -24.62
C GLY A 74 -18.05 -6.51 -23.99
N VAL A 75 -17.56 -5.34 -24.41
CA VAL A 75 -16.27 -4.79 -23.98
C VAL A 75 -16.47 -3.97 -22.70
N ARG A 76 -15.69 -4.26 -21.66
CA ARG A 76 -15.76 -3.54 -20.38
C ARG A 76 -14.42 -2.89 -20.02
N PRO A 77 -14.41 -1.67 -19.46
CA PRO A 77 -13.20 -1.08 -18.94
C PRO A 77 -12.70 -1.90 -17.75
N LYS A 78 -11.38 -2.15 -17.72
CA LYS A 78 -10.67 -2.78 -16.61
C LYS A 78 -9.55 -1.86 -16.14
N VAL A 79 -9.46 -1.71 -14.83
CA VAL A 79 -8.39 -0.98 -14.14
C VAL A 79 -7.69 -1.98 -13.22
N VAL A 80 -6.37 -2.02 -13.28
CA VAL A 80 -5.54 -2.81 -12.36
C VAL A 80 -4.53 -1.88 -11.73
N ARG A 81 -4.43 -1.89 -10.40
CA ARG A 81 -3.40 -1.16 -9.67
C ARG A 81 -2.37 -2.12 -9.12
N TYR A 82 -1.11 -1.69 -9.17
CA TYR A 82 0.02 -2.50 -8.77
C TYR A 82 0.82 -1.79 -7.69
N TRP A 83 1.44 -2.58 -6.82
CA TRP A 83 2.38 -2.15 -5.81
C TRP A 83 3.66 -2.97 -5.89
N ALA A 84 4.79 -2.34 -5.58
CA ALA A 84 6.02 -3.05 -5.30
C ALA A 84 5.86 -3.69 -3.92
N MET A 85 5.83 -5.02 -3.86
CA MET A 85 5.65 -5.76 -2.62
C MET A 85 6.84 -6.68 -2.40
N GLU A 86 7.47 -6.61 -1.23
CA GLU A 86 8.60 -7.46 -0.87
C GLU A 86 8.09 -8.79 -0.31
N ALA A 87 8.62 -9.90 -0.81
CA ALA A 87 8.28 -11.22 -0.29
C ALA A 87 8.89 -11.44 1.09
N ASP A 88 8.07 -11.88 2.03
CA ASP A 88 8.47 -12.13 3.42
C ASP A 88 8.50 -13.64 3.70
N ALA A 89 7.37 -14.21 4.09
CA ALA A 89 7.24 -15.64 4.37
C ALA A 89 6.31 -16.33 3.38
N GLY A 90 6.63 -17.57 3.01
CA GLY A 90 5.75 -18.42 2.22
C GLY A 90 6.50 -19.31 1.25
N ALA A 91 5.71 -20.08 0.50
CA ALA A 91 6.19 -20.93 -0.57
C ALA A 91 5.10 -21.06 -1.62
N PHE A 92 5.51 -21.20 -2.89
CA PHE A 92 4.57 -21.41 -3.97
C PHE A 92 3.92 -22.79 -3.89
N ILE A 93 2.59 -22.81 -4.00
CA ILE A 93 1.78 -24.01 -4.12
C ILE A 93 0.94 -23.86 -5.39
N PRO A 94 1.14 -24.70 -6.40
CA PRO A 94 0.34 -24.66 -7.62
C PRO A 94 -1.17 -24.74 -7.34
N THR A 95 -1.94 -23.91 -8.03
CA THR A 95 -3.40 -23.89 -8.01
C THR A 95 -3.95 -24.19 -9.40
N ARG A 96 -5.28 -24.20 -9.54
CA ARG A 96 -5.91 -24.31 -10.88
C ARG A 96 -5.70 -23.06 -11.73
N GLU A 97 -5.47 -21.91 -11.11
CA GLU A 97 -5.33 -20.64 -11.81
C GLU A 97 -3.86 -20.34 -12.16
N VAL A 98 -2.93 -20.82 -11.33
CA VAL A 98 -1.49 -20.61 -11.46
C VAL A 98 -0.76 -21.93 -11.20
N ASP A 99 -0.11 -22.48 -12.22
CA ASP A 99 0.60 -23.77 -12.15
C ASP A 99 2.12 -23.61 -11.95
N GLU A 100 2.70 -22.49 -12.38
CA GLU A 100 4.12 -22.17 -12.17
C GLU A 100 4.33 -20.75 -11.62
N LEU A 101 5.37 -20.61 -10.80
CA LEU A 101 5.93 -19.33 -10.36
C LEU A 101 7.44 -19.33 -10.60
N ARG A 102 7.96 -18.25 -11.19
CA ARG A 102 9.40 -18.07 -11.43
C ARG A 102 9.90 -16.77 -10.82
N TRP A 103 10.99 -16.89 -10.07
CA TRP A 103 11.80 -15.76 -9.62
C TRP A 103 12.85 -15.46 -10.67
N LEU A 104 12.86 -14.23 -11.17
CA LEU A 104 13.68 -13.82 -12.31
C LEU A 104 14.34 -12.48 -12.05
N SER A 105 15.51 -12.25 -12.64
CA SER A 105 16.04 -10.89 -12.71
C SER A 105 15.05 -9.99 -13.49
N PRO A 106 15.02 -8.67 -13.26
CA PRO A 106 14.15 -7.79 -14.03
C PRO A 106 14.37 -7.88 -15.54
N GLY A 107 15.61 -8.13 -16.00
CA GLY A 107 15.92 -8.34 -17.42
C GLY A 107 15.29 -9.62 -17.97
N ASP A 108 15.39 -10.73 -17.24
CA ASP A 108 14.80 -12.00 -17.67
C ASP A 108 13.27 -11.95 -17.60
N ALA A 109 12.72 -11.30 -16.58
CA ALA A 109 11.28 -11.07 -16.47
C ALA A 109 10.76 -10.23 -17.64
N GLN A 110 11.50 -9.20 -18.07
CA GLN A 110 11.18 -8.39 -19.24
C GLN A 110 11.13 -9.22 -20.53
N ASN A 111 11.91 -10.30 -20.65
CA ASN A 111 11.89 -11.18 -21.81
C ASN A 111 10.78 -12.25 -21.74
N MET A 112 10.29 -12.57 -20.54
CA MET A 112 9.32 -13.65 -20.32
C MET A 112 7.87 -13.17 -20.27
N LEU A 113 7.63 -11.94 -19.81
CA LEU A 113 6.28 -11.36 -19.77
C LEU A 113 5.61 -11.40 -21.14
N THR A 114 4.35 -11.83 -21.17
CA THR A 114 3.59 -11.99 -22.41
C THR A 114 2.89 -10.70 -22.86
N HIS A 115 2.49 -9.85 -21.91
CA HIS A 115 1.64 -8.68 -22.19
C HIS A 115 2.42 -7.38 -22.01
N GLU A 116 2.47 -6.51 -23.04
CA GLU A 116 3.10 -5.16 -23.02
C GLU A 116 2.80 -4.36 -21.75
N ARG A 117 1.56 -4.45 -21.25
CA ARG A 117 1.10 -3.76 -20.04
C ARG A 117 1.85 -4.18 -18.77
N ASP A 118 2.22 -5.45 -18.65
CA ASP A 118 2.99 -5.91 -17.50
C ASP A 118 4.46 -5.46 -17.59
N HIS A 119 5.00 -5.29 -18.81
CA HIS A 119 6.33 -4.67 -18.99
C HIS A 119 6.34 -3.22 -18.50
N GLU A 120 5.27 -2.45 -18.76
CA GLU A 120 5.16 -1.08 -18.25
C GLU A 120 5.23 -1.04 -16.71
N VAL A 121 4.57 -1.98 -16.03
CA VAL A 121 4.62 -2.09 -14.56
C VAL A 121 6.02 -2.47 -14.09
N LEU A 122 6.66 -3.44 -14.75
CA LEU A 122 8.04 -3.84 -14.45
C LEU A 122 9.02 -2.69 -14.64
N GLU A 123 8.86 -1.90 -15.70
CA GLU A 123 9.69 -0.73 -15.94
C GLU A 123 9.53 0.33 -14.84
N ARG A 124 8.30 0.61 -14.41
CA ARG A 124 8.04 1.50 -13.27
C ARG A 124 8.69 0.99 -11.98
N PHE A 125 8.72 -0.33 -11.78
CA PHE A 125 9.41 -0.97 -10.65
C PHE A 125 10.93 -0.77 -10.75
N VAL A 126 11.54 -0.96 -11.92
CA VAL A 126 13.00 -0.84 -12.10
C VAL A 126 13.48 0.62 -12.01
N ARG A 127 12.66 1.60 -12.44
CA ARG A 127 13.03 3.02 -12.45
C ARG A 127 13.15 3.67 -11.07
N GLY A 128 12.72 3.02 -10.00
CA GLY A 128 12.81 3.57 -8.65
C GLY A 128 13.28 2.53 -7.64
N PRO A 129 13.52 2.95 -6.39
CA PRO A 129 14.04 2.06 -5.37
C PRO A 129 13.04 0.94 -5.07
N ALA A 130 13.55 -0.30 -4.96
CA ALA A 130 12.75 -1.45 -4.53
C ALA A 130 12.58 -1.47 -3.01
N VAL A 131 13.66 -1.18 -2.28
CA VAL A 131 13.68 -1.00 -0.83
C VAL A 131 13.30 0.45 -0.52
N THR A 132 12.20 0.65 0.22
CA THR A 132 11.67 1.97 0.55
C THR A 132 11.32 2.03 2.03
N ASN A 133 11.59 3.16 2.67
CA ASN A 133 10.92 3.53 3.92
C ASN A 133 9.57 4.19 3.59
N CYS A 134 8.53 3.85 4.34
CA CYS A 134 7.20 4.42 4.15
C CYS A 134 6.95 5.48 5.22
N VAL A 135 6.53 6.67 4.80
CA VAL A 135 6.01 7.71 5.68
C VAL A 135 4.55 7.94 5.29
N LEU A 136 3.64 7.69 6.22
CA LEU A 136 2.20 7.86 6.03
C LEU A 136 1.79 9.20 6.66
N LEU A 137 1.65 10.24 5.83
CA LEU A 137 1.18 11.54 6.30
C LEU A 137 -0.36 11.55 6.30
N VAL A 138 -0.93 11.70 7.49
CA VAL A 138 -2.38 11.69 7.71
C VAL A 138 -2.81 13.06 8.23
N ARG A 139 -3.73 13.70 7.51
CA ARG A 139 -4.43 14.87 8.05
C ARG A 139 -5.45 14.39 9.09
N HIS A 140 -5.58 15.14 10.18
CA HIS A 140 -6.58 14.83 11.20
C HIS A 140 -7.99 14.69 10.59
N ALA A 141 -8.79 13.82 11.19
CA ALA A 141 -10.18 13.60 10.82
C ALA A 141 -11.06 14.83 11.16
N LEU A 142 -12.33 14.79 10.74
CA LEU A 142 -13.26 15.91 10.96
C LEU A 142 -13.45 16.23 12.45
N ALA A 143 -13.41 17.52 12.77
CA ALA A 143 -13.38 18.05 14.14
C ALA A 143 -14.33 19.24 14.33
N GLY A 144 -15.45 19.27 13.59
CA GLY A 144 -16.35 20.42 13.54
C GLY A 144 -15.67 21.71 13.05
N LYS A 145 -16.30 22.87 13.33
CA LYS A 145 -15.79 24.19 12.94
C LYS A 145 -15.14 24.91 14.12
N ARG A 146 -13.98 25.54 13.87
CA ARG A 146 -13.27 26.38 14.85
C ARG A 146 -14.15 27.50 15.42
N SER A 147 -15.00 28.13 14.59
CA SER A 147 -15.89 29.22 15.00
C SER A 147 -17.00 28.81 15.97
N GLU A 148 -17.28 27.52 16.08
CA GLU A 148 -18.34 26.96 16.94
C GLU A 148 -17.74 26.39 18.25
N TRP A 149 -16.42 26.52 18.43
CA TRP A 149 -15.68 26.07 19.61
C TRP A 149 -15.30 27.27 20.49
N SER A 150 -15.58 27.17 21.79
CA SER A 150 -15.43 28.28 22.73
C SER A 150 -14.17 28.22 23.59
N GLU A 151 -13.46 27.09 23.57
CA GLU A 151 -12.24 26.90 24.36
C GLU A 151 -11.00 27.03 23.46
N ASP A 152 -9.83 26.70 24.01
CA ASP A 152 -8.59 26.59 23.24
C ASP A 152 -8.77 25.60 22.07
N ASP A 153 -8.44 26.02 20.84
CA ASP A 153 -8.59 25.18 19.63
C ASP A 153 -7.71 23.92 19.70
N ARG A 154 -6.64 23.94 20.50
CA ARG A 154 -5.78 22.78 20.76
C ARG A 154 -6.55 21.64 21.43
N LEU A 155 -7.60 21.96 22.17
CA LEU A 155 -8.48 21.01 22.86
C LEU A 155 -9.69 20.60 22.03
N ARG A 156 -9.86 21.12 20.81
CA ARG A 156 -11.03 20.78 19.98
C ARG A 156 -10.98 19.31 19.55
N PRO A 157 -12.00 18.49 19.90
CA PRO A 157 -12.00 17.06 19.62
C PRO A 157 -12.49 16.75 18.20
N LEU A 158 -12.34 15.50 17.79
CA LEU A 158 -13.06 14.94 16.65
C LEU A 158 -14.57 14.99 16.86
N ASP A 159 -15.30 15.23 15.78
CA ASP A 159 -16.75 15.10 15.75
C ASP A 159 -17.17 13.63 15.52
N PRO A 160 -18.48 13.28 15.61
CA PRO A 160 -18.92 11.90 15.41
C PRO A 160 -18.54 11.29 14.05
N THR A 161 -18.41 12.10 13.01
CA THR A 161 -17.95 11.65 11.68
C THR A 161 -16.43 11.45 11.69
N GLY A 162 -15.69 12.34 12.35
CA GLY A 162 -14.25 12.21 12.56
C GLY A 162 -13.86 10.91 13.26
N TRP A 163 -14.62 10.50 14.28
CA TRP A 163 -14.41 9.21 14.93
C TRP A 163 -14.61 8.02 13.99
N GLN A 164 -15.64 8.06 13.13
CA GLN A 164 -15.83 7.01 12.11
C GLN A 164 -14.68 6.98 11.10
N GLN A 165 -14.12 8.13 10.72
CA GLN A 165 -12.95 8.22 9.85
C GLN A 165 -11.71 7.62 10.54
N ALA A 166 -11.47 7.94 11.80
CA ALA A 166 -10.36 7.41 12.58
C ALA A 166 -10.40 5.86 12.65
N GLU A 167 -11.58 5.28 12.87
CA GLU A 167 -11.79 3.83 12.85
C GLU A 167 -11.52 3.21 11.45
N GLN A 168 -11.90 3.91 10.38
CA GLN A 168 -11.61 3.46 9.01
C GLN A 168 -10.12 3.51 8.68
N LEU A 169 -9.38 4.48 9.24
CA LEU A 169 -7.93 4.56 9.07
C LEU A 169 -7.22 3.32 9.62
N VAL A 170 -7.69 2.74 10.71
CA VAL A 170 -7.12 1.48 11.24
C VAL A 170 -7.11 0.40 10.18
N ARG A 171 -8.21 0.24 9.43
CA ARG A 171 -8.33 -0.78 8.38
C ARG A 171 -7.33 -0.54 7.27
N LEU A 172 -7.09 0.70 6.87
CA LEU A 172 -6.17 1.03 5.78
C LEU A 172 -4.70 0.95 6.22
N LEU A 173 -4.38 1.59 7.35
CA LEU A 173 -3.01 1.85 7.77
C LEU A 173 -2.35 0.63 8.44
N ALA A 174 -3.14 -0.28 9.04
CA ALA A 174 -2.60 -1.52 9.60
C ALA A 174 -2.02 -2.51 8.56
N ARG A 175 -2.11 -2.19 7.26
CA ARG A 175 -1.48 -2.99 6.17
C ARG A 175 -0.02 -2.61 5.96
N PHE A 176 0.41 -1.50 6.54
CA PHE A 176 1.79 -1.05 6.53
C PHE A 176 2.46 -1.53 7.81
N GLU A 177 3.75 -1.84 7.72
CA GLU A 177 4.57 -2.12 8.90
C GLU A 177 4.90 -0.79 9.59
N ILE A 178 3.99 -0.35 10.46
CA ILE A 178 4.15 0.87 11.25
C ILE A 178 4.95 0.52 12.50
N ASP A 179 6.06 1.22 12.72
CA ASP A 179 6.94 1.08 13.88
C ASP A 179 7.00 2.35 14.76
N ARG A 180 6.59 3.50 14.22
CA ARG A 180 6.39 4.76 14.95
C ARG A 180 5.09 5.44 14.56
N LEU A 181 4.43 6.03 15.56
CA LEU A 181 3.29 6.93 15.38
C LEU A 181 3.66 8.29 15.96
N VAL A 182 3.55 9.34 15.15
CA VAL A 182 3.83 10.71 15.56
C VAL A 182 2.62 11.57 15.22
N SER A 183 2.21 12.44 16.14
CA SER A 183 1.08 13.36 15.97
C SER A 183 1.47 14.78 16.36
N ALA A 184 0.86 15.76 15.69
CA ALA A 184 0.82 17.12 16.22
C ALA A 184 0.09 17.15 17.57
N ASP A 185 0.44 18.10 18.42
CA ASP A 185 -0.03 18.26 19.81
C ASP A 185 -1.41 18.96 19.92
N TYR A 186 -2.32 18.56 19.03
CA TYR A 186 -3.74 18.93 19.03
C TYR A 186 -4.59 17.70 19.31
N LEU A 187 -5.63 17.85 20.14
CA LEU A 187 -6.48 16.74 20.57
C LEU A 187 -7.07 15.97 19.37
N ARG A 188 -7.58 16.68 18.35
CA ARG A 188 -8.08 16.07 17.10
C ARG A 188 -7.04 15.25 16.34
N CYS A 189 -5.77 15.64 16.36
CA CYS A 189 -4.70 14.92 15.68
C CYS A 189 -4.40 13.62 16.41
N ILE A 190 -4.24 13.68 17.74
CA ILE A 190 -4.01 12.52 18.60
C ILE A 190 -5.19 11.54 18.49
N GLN A 191 -6.42 12.04 18.60
CA GLN A 191 -7.65 11.23 18.46
C GLN A 191 -7.80 10.58 17.08
N THR A 192 -7.23 11.17 16.02
CA THR A 192 -7.29 10.57 14.68
C THR A 192 -6.49 9.27 14.60
N VAL A 193 -5.37 9.18 15.33
CA VAL A 193 -4.46 8.04 15.30
C VAL A 193 -4.59 7.12 16.52
N ASP A 194 -5.28 7.54 17.58
CA ASP A 194 -5.50 6.76 18.80
C ASP A 194 -6.13 5.36 18.54
N PRO A 195 -7.16 5.21 17.68
CA PRO A 195 -7.66 3.87 17.33
C PRO A 195 -6.60 2.96 16.70
N LEU A 196 -5.75 3.53 15.83
CA LEU A 196 -4.65 2.79 15.20
C LEU A 196 -3.58 2.41 16.23
N SER A 197 -3.19 3.37 17.09
CA SER A 197 -2.26 3.16 18.21
C SER A 197 -2.68 1.97 19.07
N ARG A 198 -3.96 1.91 19.47
CA ARG A 198 -4.50 0.79 20.26
C ARG A 198 -4.49 -0.52 19.49
N ALA A 199 -4.80 -0.49 18.19
CA ALA A 199 -4.87 -1.68 17.36
C ALA A 199 -3.50 -2.34 17.11
N ILE A 200 -2.43 -1.53 17.01
CA ILE A 200 -1.07 -2.01 16.73
C ILE A 200 -0.15 -2.01 17.97
N GLY A 201 -0.60 -1.44 19.10
CA GLY A 201 0.14 -1.42 20.36
C GLY A 201 1.34 -0.48 20.37
N ILE A 202 1.29 0.62 19.61
CA ILE A 202 2.37 1.63 19.52
C ILE A 202 1.88 2.93 20.13
N GLU A 203 2.63 3.50 21.07
CA GLU A 203 2.32 4.79 21.66
C GLU A 203 2.45 5.94 20.63
N VAL A 204 1.60 6.95 20.79
CA VAL A 204 1.64 8.15 19.94
C VAL A 204 2.66 9.12 20.53
N GLU A 205 3.72 9.40 19.78
CA GLU A 205 4.68 10.45 20.11
C GLU A 205 4.11 11.82 19.69
N GLU A 206 4.06 12.77 20.62
CA GLU A 206 3.64 14.14 20.31
C GLU A 206 4.82 14.98 19.80
N GLU A 207 4.65 15.65 18.66
CA GLU A 207 5.64 16.55 18.07
C GLU A 207 5.05 17.93 17.84
N LYS A 208 5.56 18.91 18.59
CA LYS A 208 5.06 20.29 18.58
C LYS A 208 5.36 20.98 17.25
N LEU A 209 6.46 20.64 16.59
CA LEU A 209 6.84 21.22 15.30
C LEU A 209 5.88 20.83 14.16
N PHE A 210 5.01 19.85 14.38
CA PHE A 210 3.99 19.45 13.41
C PHE A 210 2.65 20.18 13.58
N SER A 211 2.53 21.04 14.60
CA SER A 211 1.39 21.94 14.73
C SER A 211 1.42 23.10 13.73
N GLU A 212 0.27 23.70 13.48
CA GLU A 212 0.19 24.93 12.68
C GLU A 212 1.01 26.07 13.33
N GLU A 213 0.96 26.21 14.66
CA GLU A 213 1.71 27.20 15.44
C GLU A 213 3.23 26.91 15.50
N GLY A 214 3.62 25.64 15.55
CA GLY A 214 5.02 25.20 15.63
C GLY A 214 5.72 25.05 14.28
N TYR A 215 5.00 25.19 13.17
CA TYR A 215 5.58 25.08 11.83
C TYR A 215 6.44 26.31 11.51
N PRO A 216 7.71 26.15 11.08
CA PRO A 216 8.59 27.27 10.77
C PRO A 216 7.99 28.21 9.71
N GLY A 217 7.87 29.50 10.04
CA GLY A 217 7.25 30.51 9.19
C GLY A 217 5.84 30.97 9.60
N ASN A 218 5.23 30.34 10.62
CA ASN A 218 3.96 30.76 11.23
C ASN A 218 4.17 31.47 12.58
N GLU A 219 5.37 31.99 12.83
CA GLU A 219 5.79 32.60 14.10
C GLU A 219 4.92 33.82 14.48
N ASP A 220 4.31 34.49 13.50
CA ASP A 220 3.47 35.67 13.68
C ASP A 220 1.96 35.34 13.86
N GLU A 221 1.55 34.07 13.74
CA GLU A 221 0.14 33.63 13.83
C GLU A 221 -0.20 32.86 15.13
N ALA A 222 0.76 32.71 16.05
CA ALA A 222 0.63 32.05 17.35
C ALA A 222 0.16 32.98 18.49
#